data_AF-A0A9E2ZWQ7-F1
#
_entry.id   AF-A0A9E2ZWQ7-F1
#
_cell.length_a   1.000
_cell.length_b   1.000
_cell.length_c   1.000
_cell.angle_alpha   90.00
_cell.angle_beta   90.00
_cell.angle_gamma   90.00
#
_symmetry.space_group_name_H-M   'P 1'
#
loop_
_entity.id
_entity.type
_entity.pdbx_description
1 polymer ?
#
loop_
_entity_poly.entity_id
_entity_poly.type
_entity_poly.pdbx_seq_one_letter_code
_entity_poly.pdbx_strand_id
1 'polypeptide(L)'
;MRAAQCREGWHLEDVPARKIAPRTTGRVYTAPDGKRYRPSMFITLTCDSYGKIGDDGTPADPAAYDYTRAAGDAIHFAALFDRFIQNLRRVLGYEAQYFGGVEPQKRLAPHIHLAVRGSVPRPLLRQVLAATYHQVWWPATDAVRFAGAQLPVWDESSGNYLDPATGEVLQTWEDALDAIGPHDQPRHVARFGPKFDAQGVLAGSKDANKCIGYLTKYLTKQVADCHVPETDAQRAHADRLAEALRYEPCSPTCANWLRYGIQPKNARPGLVPGACKGKAHRPEHCGYAGRRVLVSRKWSGKTLADHRADRKAWLVETLGLEPPDPARYTWAQVTPGDPDYLPPEQRLLHIVADRARWKAALTEARRRAGPLTVELSAADRRAA
;
A
#
# COMPACT_ATOMS: atom_id res chain seq x y z
N MET A 1 10.56 25.30 3.25
CA MET A 1 10.04 24.40 2.19
C MET A 1 8.56 24.03 2.31
N ARG A 2 8.04 23.50 3.43
CA ARG A 2 6.61 23.12 3.55
C ARG A 2 5.57 24.22 3.30
N ALA A 3 5.96 25.50 3.42
CA ALA A 3 5.04 26.64 3.31
C ALA A 3 4.98 27.28 1.90
N ALA A 4 5.86 26.91 0.96
CA ALA A 4 6.00 27.63 -0.31
C ALA A 4 5.41 26.89 -1.54
N GLN A 5 4.79 25.72 -1.36
CA GLN A 5 4.40 24.82 -2.47
C GLN A 5 2.88 24.69 -2.64
N CYS A 6 2.16 25.80 -2.47
CA CYS A 6 0.72 25.88 -2.66
C CYS A 6 0.39 26.88 -3.77
N ARG A 7 0.00 26.39 -4.96
CA ARG A 7 -0.74 27.19 -5.94
C ARG A 7 -1.99 26.44 -6.40
N GLU A 8 -3.09 27.18 -6.40
CA GLU A 8 -4.49 26.92 -6.83
C GLU A 8 -5.22 25.66 -6.31
N GLY A 9 -6.23 25.89 -5.46
CA GLY A 9 -7.20 24.91 -4.97
C GLY A 9 -7.35 24.90 -3.44
N TRP A 10 -8.43 24.27 -2.93
CA TRP A 10 -8.70 24.13 -1.49
C TRP A 10 -7.49 23.58 -0.73
N HIS A 11 -7.02 24.34 0.25
CA HIS A 11 -5.83 24.02 1.02
C HIS A 11 -6.19 23.18 2.25
N LEU A 12 -5.18 22.48 2.79
CA LEU A 12 -5.31 21.78 4.08
C LEU A 12 -5.70 22.72 5.23
N GLU A 13 -5.42 24.01 5.05
CA GLU A 13 -5.72 25.13 5.94
C GLU A 13 -7.22 25.45 5.97
N ASP A 14 -7.92 25.20 4.86
CA ASP A 14 -9.37 25.43 4.72
C ASP A 14 -10.21 24.30 5.32
N VAL A 15 -9.56 23.24 5.82
CA VAL A 15 -10.22 22.09 6.43
C VAL A 15 -10.13 22.19 7.96
N PRO A 16 -11.24 22.04 8.70
CA PRO A 16 -11.24 22.12 10.16
C PRO A 16 -10.15 21.23 10.78
N ALA A 17 -9.24 21.84 11.53
CA ALA A 17 -8.18 21.12 12.23
C ALA A 17 -8.56 20.92 13.70
N ARG A 18 -8.57 19.67 14.16
CA ARG A 18 -8.83 19.33 15.56
C ARG A 18 -7.58 18.71 16.18
N LYS A 19 -7.37 18.99 17.48
CA LYS A 19 -6.37 18.25 18.28
C LYS A 19 -6.74 16.76 18.26
N ILE A 20 -5.79 15.92 17.86
CA ILE A 20 -6.01 14.47 17.76
C ILE A 20 -5.96 13.86 19.16
N ALA A 21 -7.11 13.39 19.65
CA ALA A 21 -7.18 12.64 20.90
C ALA A 21 -6.67 11.20 20.72
N PRO A 22 -6.01 10.60 21.74
CA PRO A 22 -5.47 9.24 21.69
C PRO A 22 -6.57 8.16 21.84
N ARG A 23 -7.70 8.34 21.15
CA ARG A 23 -8.80 7.38 21.04
C ARG A 23 -8.94 6.92 19.60
N THR A 24 -9.42 5.71 19.40
CA THR A 24 -9.47 5.06 18.09
C THR A 24 -10.87 4.95 17.48
N THR A 25 -11.90 5.25 18.27
CA THR A 25 -13.31 5.16 17.88
C THR A 25 -14.00 6.51 17.92
N GLY A 26 -14.98 6.71 17.04
CA GLY A 26 -15.82 7.91 16.97
C GLY A 26 -16.84 8.06 18.11
N ARG A 27 -17.75 9.02 17.94
CA ARG A 27 -18.81 9.36 18.89
C ARG A 27 -19.76 8.17 19.13
N VAL A 28 -20.25 8.05 20.36
CA VAL A 28 -21.38 7.17 20.71
C VAL A 28 -22.66 7.99 20.58
N TYR A 29 -23.65 7.43 19.90
CA TYR A 29 -24.99 7.98 19.76
C TYR A 29 -25.96 7.20 20.63
N THR A 30 -27.06 7.84 21.02
CA THR A 30 -28.16 7.22 21.76
C THR A 30 -29.39 7.33 20.88
N ALA A 31 -30.00 6.20 20.54
CA ALA A 31 -31.27 6.15 19.82
C ALA A 31 -32.44 6.55 20.75
N PRO A 32 -33.63 6.90 20.22
CA PRO A 32 -34.79 7.28 21.03
C PRO A 32 -35.22 6.22 22.06
N ASP A 33 -34.95 4.95 21.78
CA ASP A 33 -35.18 3.81 22.68
C ASP A 33 -34.09 3.66 23.79
N GLY A 34 -33.17 4.62 23.91
CA GLY A 34 -32.05 4.59 24.84
C GLY A 34 -30.87 3.73 24.40
N LYS A 35 -30.97 3.00 23.28
CA LYS A 35 -29.90 2.12 22.81
C LYS A 35 -28.69 2.92 22.34
N ARG A 36 -27.53 2.62 22.93
CA ARG A 36 -26.26 3.25 22.54
C ARG A 36 -25.65 2.52 21.35
N TYR A 37 -25.21 3.26 20.34
CA TYR A 37 -24.57 2.70 19.16
C TYR A 37 -23.38 3.54 18.68
N ARG A 38 -22.46 2.90 17.96
CA ARG A 38 -21.31 3.53 17.31
C ARG A 38 -21.34 3.22 15.81
N PRO A 39 -21.69 4.18 14.96
CA PRO A 39 -21.66 3.96 13.52
C PRO A 39 -20.21 3.84 13.03
N SER A 40 -20.04 3.05 11.99
CA SER A 40 -18.86 3.00 11.14
C SER A 40 -19.26 3.49 9.74
N MET A 41 -18.29 3.70 8.87
CA MET A 41 -18.53 4.02 7.47
C MET A 41 -17.87 3.03 6.55
N PHE A 42 -18.55 2.72 5.46
CA PHE A 42 -17.95 2.10 4.29
C PHE A 42 -17.74 3.19 3.25
N ILE A 43 -16.49 3.44 2.89
CA ILE A 43 -16.10 4.50 1.96
C ILE A 43 -15.40 3.85 0.77
N THR A 44 -15.76 4.32 -0.42
CA THR A 44 -15.18 3.85 -1.66
C THR A 44 -14.61 5.04 -2.42
N LEU A 45 -13.29 5.02 -2.67
CA LEU A 45 -12.55 6.11 -3.33
C LEU A 45 -11.82 5.59 -4.57
N THR A 46 -11.74 6.42 -5.61
CA THR A 46 -11.03 6.10 -6.86
C THR A 46 -10.10 7.24 -7.24
N CYS A 47 -9.02 6.95 -7.95
CA CYS A 47 -8.31 7.98 -8.70
C CYS A 47 -9.24 8.69 -9.70
N ASP A 48 -8.76 9.80 -10.24
CA ASP A 48 -9.49 10.63 -11.20
C ASP A 48 -9.79 9.90 -12.53
N SER A 49 -10.50 10.58 -13.42
CA SER A 49 -10.71 10.15 -14.80
C SER A 49 -9.52 10.53 -15.68
N TYR A 50 -9.18 9.66 -16.63
CA TYR A 50 -8.10 9.87 -17.61
C TYR A 50 -8.64 9.97 -19.06
N GLY A 51 -9.96 9.93 -19.20
CA GLY A 51 -10.66 9.92 -20.47
C GLY A 51 -12.03 9.26 -20.33
N LYS A 52 -12.88 9.40 -21.35
CA LYS A 52 -14.18 8.72 -21.37
C LYS A 52 -13.97 7.22 -21.50
N ILE A 53 -14.69 6.42 -20.71
CA ILE A 53 -14.65 4.96 -20.74
C ILE A 53 -16.01 4.37 -21.11
N GLY A 54 -16.03 3.18 -21.71
CA GLY A 54 -17.21 2.35 -21.89
C GLY A 54 -17.53 1.49 -20.67
N ASP A 55 -18.64 0.74 -20.74
CA ASP A 55 -19.13 -0.11 -19.65
C ASP A 55 -18.21 -1.30 -19.31
N ASP A 56 -17.39 -1.69 -20.28
CA ASP A 56 -16.36 -2.73 -20.16
C ASP A 56 -15.04 -2.20 -19.57
N GLY A 57 -14.96 -0.89 -19.30
CA GLY A 57 -13.80 -0.21 -18.74
C GLY A 57 -12.78 0.30 -19.76
N THR A 58 -12.94 -0.01 -21.05
CA THR A 58 -12.01 0.45 -22.09
C THR A 58 -12.24 1.93 -22.43
N PRO A 59 -11.20 2.67 -22.82
CA PRO A 59 -11.35 4.05 -23.28
C PRO A 59 -12.19 4.14 -24.54
N ALA A 60 -13.11 5.10 -24.59
CA ALA A 60 -13.88 5.41 -25.79
C ALA A 60 -12.98 5.91 -26.94
N ASP A 61 -11.88 6.59 -26.59
CA ASP A 61 -10.78 6.94 -27.49
C ASP A 61 -9.45 6.58 -26.81
N PRO A 62 -8.81 5.46 -27.21
CA PRO A 62 -7.52 5.05 -26.66
C PRO A 62 -6.35 5.96 -27.01
N ALA A 63 -6.45 6.84 -28.01
CA ALA A 63 -5.40 7.80 -28.35
C ALA A 63 -5.47 9.06 -27.49
N ALA A 64 -6.68 9.48 -27.11
CA ALA A 64 -6.90 10.63 -26.22
C ALA A 64 -6.88 10.29 -24.71
N TYR A 65 -6.83 9.01 -24.35
CA TYR A 65 -6.76 8.58 -22.95
C TYR A 65 -5.37 8.86 -22.36
N ASP A 66 -5.34 9.54 -21.21
CA ASP A 66 -4.11 9.97 -20.55
C ASP A 66 -3.48 8.83 -19.72
N TYR A 67 -2.79 7.92 -20.42
CA TYR A 67 -2.08 6.80 -19.79
C TYR A 67 -0.91 7.24 -18.92
N THR A 68 -0.27 8.37 -19.22
CA THR A 68 0.83 8.92 -18.41
C THR A 68 0.33 9.30 -17.03
N ARG A 69 -0.77 10.06 -16.95
CA ARG A 69 -1.39 10.42 -15.67
C ARG A 69 -1.95 9.19 -14.95
N ALA A 70 -2.53 8.24 -15.69
CA ALA A 70 -3.01 6.98 -15.12
C ALA A 70 -1.88 6.17 -14.44
N ALA A 71 -0.72 6.05 -15.11
CA ALA A 71 0.46 5.39 -14.58
C ALA A 71 1.02 6.12 -13.34
N GLY A 72 1.18 7.44 -13.41
CA GLY A 72 1.65 8.27 -12.29
C GLY A 72 0.74 8.16 -11.07
N ASP A 73 -0.58 8.30 -11.25
CA ASP A 73 -1.55 8.14 -10.16
C ASP A 73 -1.50 6.75 -9.54
N ALA A 74 -1.32 5.70 -10.36
CA ALA A 74 -1.24 4.33 -9.87
C ALA A 74 -0.01 4.07 -9.00
N ILE A 75 1.15 4.55 -9.44
CA ILE A 75 2.42 4.49 -8.69
C ILE A 75 2.28 5.22 -7.34
N HIS A 76 1.64 6.39 -7.36
CA HIS A 76 1.57 7.28 -6.21
C HIS A 76 0.31 7.11 -5.34
N PHE A 77 -0.57 6.18 -5.67
CA PHE A 77 -1.85 5.98 -4.98
C PHE A 77 -1.70 5.67 -3.48
N ALA A 78 -0.68 4.89 -3.10
CA ALA A 78 -0.44 4.58 -1.69
C ALA A 78 -0.14 5.85 -0.87
N ALA A 79 0.68 6.76 -1.42
CA ALA A 79 1.01 8.01 -0.78
C ALA A 79 -0.20 8.96 -0.73
N LEU A 80 -1.00 8.99 -1.79
CA LEU A 80 -2.27 9.73 -1.82
C LEU A 80 -3.23 9.24 -0.73
N PHE A 81 -3.39 7.92 -0.57
CA PHE A 81 -4.22 7.34 0.48
C PHE A 81 -3.68 7.64 1.88
N ASP A 82 -2.36 7.60 2.08
CA ASP A 82 -1.77 8.00 3.36
C ASP A 82 -2.06 9.47 3.70
N ARG A 83 -2.07 10.37 2.71
CA ARG A 83 -2.50 11.77 2.89
C ARG A 83 -3.97 11.85 3.27
N PHE A 84 -4.85 11.08 2.60
CA PHE A 84 -6.27 11.03 2.95
C PHE A 84 -6.50 10.65 4.41
N ILE A 85 -5.84 9.59 4.91
CA ILE A 85 -5.99 9.16 6.31
C ILE A 85 -5.48 10.23 7.29
N GLN A 86 -4.37 10.90 6.98
CA GLN A 86 -3.84 11.99 7.80
C GLN A 86 -4.85 13.14 7.90
N ASN A 87 -5.39 13.55 6.76
CA ASN A 87 -6.38 14.63 6.66
C ASN A 87 -7.66 14.24 7.39
N LEU A 88 -8.16 13.04 7.15
CA LEU A 88 -9.35 12.51 7.82
C LEU A 88 -9.20 12.53 9.34
N ARG A 89 -8.05 12.10 9.88
CA ARG A 89 -7.77 12.14 11.33
C ARG A 89 -7.67 13.55 11.88
N ARG A 90 -7.04 14.46 11.15
CA ARG A 90 -6.96 15.90 11.49
C ARG A 90 -8.36 16.51 11.62
N VAL A 91 -9.26 16.19 10.69
CA VAL A 91 -10.66 16.66 10.71
C VAL A 91 -11.47 16.03 11.82
N LEU A 92 -11.30 14.72 12.02
CA LEU A 92 -12.05 13.97 13.00
C LEU A 92 -11.62 14.28 14.44
N GLY A 93 -10.35 14.61 14.66
CA GLY A 93 -9.76 14.86 15.99
C GLY A 93 -9.49 13.57 16.78
N TYR A 94 -9.29 12.44 16.11
CA TYR A 94 -8.92 11.17 16.74
C TYR A 94 -8.23 10.21 15.78
N GLU A 95 -7.58 9.19 16.33
CA GLU A 95 -6.86 8.13 15.59
C GLU A 95 -7.84 7.16 14.91
N ALA A 96 -8.60 7.64 13.93
CA ALA A 96 -9.59 6.84 13.22
C ALA A 96 -8.99 5.52 12.72
N GLN A 97 -9.55 4.42 13.21
CA GLN A 97 -9.23 3.07 12.76
C GLN A 97 -9.88 2.81 11.41
N TYR A 98 -9.17 2.06 10.59
CA TYR A 98 -9.69 1.61 9.31
C TYR A 98 -9.12 0.25 8.91
N PHE A 99 -9.87 -0.40 8.03
CA PHE A 99 -9.46 -1.54 7.23
C PHE A 99 -9.85 -1.26 5.79
N GLY A 100 -8.90 -1.40 4.86
CA GLY A 100 -9.14 -1.15 3.45
C GLY A 100 -8.54 -2.20 2.53
N GLY A 101 -9.16 -2.37 1.37
CA GLY A 101 -8.70 -3.21 0.28
C GLY A 101 -8.58 -2.40 -1.00
N VAL A 102 -7.38 -2.42 -1.61
CA VAL A 102 -7.09 -1.79 -2.90
C VAL A 102 -7.34 -2.78 -4.04
N GLU A 103 -8.06 -2.32 -5.04
CA GLU A 103 -8.45 -3.04 -6.25
C GLU A 103 -8.35 -2.11 -7.47
N PRO A 104 -7.94 -2.57 -8.65
CA PRO A 104 -8.14 -1.81 -9.87
C PRO A 104 -9.63 -1.83 -10.26
N GLN A 105 -10.16 -0.73 -10.80
CA GLN A 105 -11.46 -0.79 -11.50
C GLN A 105 -11.32 -1.46 -12.87
N LYS A 106 -12.43 -1.66 -13.59
CA LYS A 106 -12.43 -2.18 -14.97
C LYS A 106 -11.49 -1.37 -15.90
N ARG A 107 -11.35 -0.06 -15.64
CA ARG A 107 -10.40 0.83 -16.34
C ARG A 107 -8.96 0.79 -15.81
N LEU A 108 -8.63 -0.22 -15.00
CA LEU A 108 -7.34 -0.47 -14.35
C LEU A 108 -6.86 0.56 -13.32
N ALA A 109 -7.57 1.68 -13.18
CA ALA A 109 -7.26 2.72 -12.19
C ALA A 109 -7.43 2.21 -10.75
N PRO A 110 -6.51 2.56 -9.82
CA PRO A 110 -6.62 2.17 -8.42
C PRO A 110 -7.90 2.68 -7.76
N HIS A 111 -8.45 1.81 -6.93
CA HIS A 111 -9.68 2.00 -6.18
C HIS A 111 -9.51 1.39 -4.80
N ILE A 112 -10.13 1.99 -3.80
CA ILE A 112 -10.07 1.49 -2.43
C ILE A 112 -11.46 1.44 -1.81
N HIS A 113 -11.74 0.30 -1.19
CA HIS A 113 -12.86 0.12 -0.29
C HIS A 113 -12.36 0.16 1.14
N LEU A 114 -13.04 0.92 2.00
CA LEU A 114 -12.55 1.28 3.32
C LEU A 114 -13.66 1.20 4.36
N ALA A 115 -13.51 0.31 5.34
CA ALA A 115 -14.27 0.39 6.58
C ALA A 115 -13.54 1.32 7.55
N VAL A 116 -14.19 2.41 7.98
CA VAL A 116 -13.67 3.38 8.96
C VAL A 116 -14.53 3.35 10.21
N ARG A 117 -13.88 3.32 11.39
CA ARG A 117 -14.58 3.45 12.67
C ARG A 117 -14.98 4.90 12.92
N GLY A 118 -16.28 5.12 13.08
CA GLY A 118 -16.89 6.43 13.27
C GLY A 118 -17.69 6.90 12.05
N SER A 119 -18.36 8.04 12.21
CA SER A 119 -19.17 8.69 11.19
C SER A 119 -18.56 10.03 10.78
N VAL A 120 -18.67 10.33 9.49
CA VAL A 120 -18.22 11.57 8.86
C VAL A 120 -19.37 12.06 7.97
N PRO A 121 -19.87 13.29 8.16
CA PRO A 121 -20.86 13.86 7.25
C PRO A 121 -20.32 13.89 5.81
N ARG A 122 -21.14 13.51 4.83
CA ARG A 122 -20.73 13.50 3.40
C ARG A 122 -20.17 14.86 2.92
N PRO A 123 -20.72 16.03 3.31
CA PRO A 123 -20.12 17.32 2.93
C PRO A 123 -18.70 17.49 3.46
N LEU A 124 -18.45 17.06 4.70
CA LEU A 124 -17.12 17.11 5.32
C LEU A 124 -16.14 16.14 4.65
N LEU A 125 -16.60 14.93 4.31
CA LEU A 125 -15.79 13.98 3.56
C LEU A 125 -15.42 14.52 2.17
N ARG A 126 -16.35 15.21 1.49
CA ARG A 126 -16.09 15.89 0.21
C ARG A 126 -15.01 16.97 0.34
N GLN A 127 -15.07 17.79 1.39
CA GLN A 127 -14.03 18.79 1.69
C GLN A 127 -12.66 18.14 1.94
N VAL A 128 -12.62 17.06 2.73
CA VAL A 128 -11.39 16.29 2.97
C VAL A 128 -10.80 15.77 1.67
N LEU A 129 -11.62 15.18 0.79
CA LEU A 129 -11.17 14.67 -0.51
C LEU A 129 -10.66 15.79 -1.41
N ALA A 130 -11.37 16.91 -1.51
CA ALA A 130 -10.96 18.06 -2.32
C ALA A 130 -9.60 18.64 -1.88
N ALA A 131 -9.35 18.68 -0.57
CA ALA A 131 -8.07 19.14 0.00
C ALA A 131 -6.98 18.05 0.01
N THR A 132 -7.28 16.81 -0.38
CA THR A 132 -6.31 15.72 -0.37
C THR A 132 -5.64 15.57 -1.73
N TYR A 133 -4.35 15.84 -1.75
CA TYR A 133 -3.48 15.60 -2.90
C TYR A 133 -2.11 15.09 -2.43
N HIS A 134 -1.36 14.49 -3.34
CA HIS A 134 0.05 14.14 -3.12
C HIS A 134 0.89 14.70 -4.26
N GLN A 135 1.76 15.64 -3.92
CA GLN A 135 2.76 16.19 -4.85
C GLN A 135 4.02 15.33 -4.84
N VAL A 136 4.56 15.12 -6.03
CA VAL A 136 5.80 14.39 -6.28
C VAL A 136 6.83 15.37 -6.81
N TRP A 137 7.74 15.78 -5.93
CA TRP A 137 8.85 16.67 -6.25
C TRP A 137 10.07 15.85 -6.65
N TRP A 138 9.99 15.29 -7.86
CA TRP A 138 11.06 14.54 -8.50
C TRP A 138 11.53 15.29 -9.76
N PRO A 139 12.70 14.94 -10.31
CA PRO A 139 13.17 15.54 -11.55
C PRO A 139 12.18 15.37 -12.71
N ALA A 140 12.19 16.32 -13.63
CA ALA A 140 11.31 16.31 -14.80
C ALA A 140 11.57 15.10 -15.72
N THR A 141 10.53 14.66 -16.41
CA THR A 141 10.56 13.51 -17.33
C THR A 141 9.86 13.83 -18.66
N ASP A 142 9.79 15.11 -18.98
CA ASP A 142 9.20 15.68 -20.18
C ASP A 142 10.08 15.47 -21.43
N ALA A 143 11.40 15.48 -21.25
CA ALA A 143 12.36 15.24 -22.32
C ALA A 143 13.05 13.88 -22.19
N VAL A 144 12.78 12.96 -23.12
CA VAL A 144 13.51 11.69 -23.23
C VAL A 144 14.87 11.96 -23.87
N ARG A 145 15.95 11.78 -23.10
CA ARG A 145 17.33 11.97 -23.59
C ARG A 145 17.91 10.70 -24.20
N PHE A 146 17.56 9.53 -23.66
CA PHE A 146 18.14 8.25 -24.06
C PHE A 146 17.07 7.24 -24.43
N ALA A 147 17.16 6.69 -25.65
CA ALA A 147 16.22 5.70 -26.16
C ALA A 147 16.89 4.79 -27.21
N GLY A 148 16.27 3.63 -27.47
CA GLY A 148 16.76 2.69 -28.49
C GLY A 148 18.16 2.19 -28.17
N ALA A 149 19.08 2.34 -29.12
CA ALA A 149 20.47 1.89 -29.00
C ALA A 149 21.38 2.91 -28.25
N GLN A 150 20.92 4.13 -28.02
CA GLN A 150 21.69 5.18 -27.33
C GLN A 150 21.33 5.19 -25.85
N LEU A 151 21.73 4.15 -25.12
CA LEU A 151 21.50 4.06 -23.67
C LEU A 151 22.77 4.43 -22.89
N PRO A 152 22.63 5.01 -21.68
CA PRO A 152 23.77 5.29 -20.83
C PRO A 152 24.59 4.05 -20.54
N VAL A 153 25.91 4.19 -20.54
CA VAL A 153 26.86 3.11 -20.31
C VAL A 153 27.43 3.20 -18.90
N TRP A 154 27.59 2.05 -18.25
CA TRP A 154 28.24 2.01 -16.94
C TRP A 154 29.75 2.08 -17.11
N ASP A 155 30.39 3.00 -16.40
CA ASP A 155 31.84 3.09 -16.30
C ASP A 155 32.29 2.55 -14.94
N GLU A 156 33.02 1.44 -14.96
CA GLU A 156 33.53 0.77 -13.76
C GLU A 156 34.58 1.63 -13.04
N SER A 157 35.27 2.53 -13.75
CA SER A 157 36.36 3.32 -13.16
C SER A 157 35.84 4.43 -12.24
N SER A 158 34.80 5.15 -12.67
CA SER A 158 34.14 6.18 -11.86
C SER A 158 32.99 5.64 -11.02
N GLY A 159 32.44 4.47 -11.35
CA GLY A 159 31.24 3.92 -10.73
C GLY A 159 29.97 4.71 -11.09
N ASN A 160 29.92 5.28 -12.29
CA ASN A 160 28.80 6.11 -12.76
C ASN A 160 28.30 5.66 -14.14
N TYR A 161 27.09 6.11 -14.49
CA TYR A 161 26.62 6.08 -15.86
C TYR A 161 27.12 7.30 -16.64
N LEU A 162 27.57 7.06 -17.87
CA LEU A 162 28.02 8.08 -18.82
C LEU A 162 27.04 8.20 -19.99
N ASP A 163 26.98 9.40 -20.57
CA ASP A 163 26.41 9.60 -21.90
C ASP A 163 27.30 8.89 -22.94
N PRO A 164 26.77 7.94 -23.74
CA PRO A 164 27.57 7.17 -24.70
C PRO A 164 28.13 8.03 -25.85
N ALA A 165 27.56 9.20 -26.14
CA ALA A 165 27.99 10.07 -27.22
C ALA A 165 29.09 11.04 -26.77
N THR A 166 29.02 11.56 -25.54
CA THR A 166 29.96 12.59 -25.04
C THR A 166 30.98 12.05 -24.05
N GLY A 167 30.71 10.91 -23.40
CA GLY A 167 31.52 10.38 -22.30
C GLY A 167 31.32 11.12 -20.97
N GLU A 168 30.41 12.09 -20.90
CA GLU A 168 30.15 12.85 -19.69
C GLU A 168 29.38 12.02 -18.66
N VAL A 169 29.74 12.19 -17.38
CA VAL A 169 29.00 11.60 -16.26
C VAL A 169 27.59 12.18 -16.21
N LEU A 170 26.59 11.30 -16.12
CA LEU A 170 25.20 11.72 -15.96
C LEU A 170 24.96 12.37 -14.60
N GLN A 171 24.02 13.31 -14.56
CA GLN A 171 23.62 14.00 -13.33
C GLN A 171 23.19 12.98 -12.25
N THR A 172 23.62 13.17 -11.01
CA THR A 172 23.21 12.29 -9.91
C THR A 172 21.75 12.54 -9.51
N TRP A 173 21.14 11.59 -8.81
CA TRP A 173 19.79 11.75 -8.27
C TRP A 173 19.70 12.94 -7.31
N GLU A 174 20.68 13.07 -6.41
CA GLU A 174 20.77 14.15 -5.44
C GLU A 174 20.89 15.51 -6.14
N ASP A 175 21.80 15.67 -7.10
CA ASP A 175 21.97 16.92 -7.86
C ASP A 175 20.69 17.27 -8.65
N ALA A 176 20.00 16.27 -9.20
CA ALA A 176 18.75 16.47 -9.93
C ALA A 176 17.60 16.90 -9.01
N LEU A 177 17.61 16.50 -7.74
CA LEU A 177 16.66 16.98 -6.74
C LEU A 177 17.00 18.41 -6.28
N ASP A 178 18.28 18.71 -6.08
CA ASP A 178 18.74 20.04 -5.65
C ASP A 178 18.53 21.10 -6.75
N ALA A 179 18.50 20.68 -8.02
CA ALA A 179 18.15 21.53 -9.15
C ALA A 179 16.67 21.97 -9.18
N ILE A 180 15.78 21.34 -8.38
CA ILE A 180 14.37 21.72 -8.31
C ILE A 180 14.24 23.04 -7.53
N GLY A 181 13.98 24.11 -8.26
CA GLY A 181 13.86 25.47 -7.75
C GLY A 181 12.55 25.73 -7.00
N PRO A 182 12.48 26.83 -6.23
CA PRO A 182 11.28 27.23 -5.49
C PRO A 182 10.09 27.65 -6.39
N HIS A 183 10.34 27.87 -7.68
CA HIS A 183 9.33 28.27 -8.67
C HIS A 183 8.92 27.13 -9.60
N ASP A 184 9.56 25.97 -9.50
CA ASP A 184 9.21 24.80 -10.30
C ASP A 184 7.87 24.22 -9.87
N GLN A 185 7.31 23.38 -10.74
CA GLN A 185 6.09 22.64 -10.46
C GLN A 185 6.44 21.21 -10.04
N PRO A 186 5.61 20.57 -9.20
CA PRO A 186 5.78 19.16 -8.91
C PRO A 186 5.62 18.35 -10.21
N ARG A 187 6.50 17.36 -10.40
CA ARG A 187 6.45 16.45 -11.56
C ARG A 187 5.08 15.79 -11.72
N HIS A 188 4.47 15.38 -10.60
CA HIS A 188 3.15 14.76 -10.59
C HIS A 188 2.32 15.21 -9.40
N VAL A 189 1.01 15.32 -9.59
CA VAL A 189 0.05 15.62 -8.52
C VAL A 189 -1.07 14.59 -8.56
N ALA A 190 -1.02 13.62 -7.64
CA ALA A 190 -2.06 12.61 -7.51
C ALA A 190 -3.26 13.16 -6.71
N ARG A 191 -4.47 12.88 -7.19
CA ARG A 191 -5.76 13.28 -6.57
C ARG A 191 -6.80 12.17 -6.67
N PHE A 192 -7.76 12.17 -5.76
CA PHE A 192 -8.97 11.35 -5.92
C PHE A 192 -9.92 12.00 -6.93
N GLY A 193 -10.68 11.18 -7.65
CA GLY A 193 -11.75 11.67 -8.50
C GLY A 193 -12.88 12.32 -7.70
N PRO A 194 -13.74 13.12 -8.35
CA PRO A 194 -14.82 13.87 -7.68
C PRO A 194 -15.95 12.97 -7.14
N LYS A 195 -16.02 11.72 -7.59
CA LYS A 195 -17.02 10.74 -7.18
C LYS A 195 -16.49 9.87 -6.05
N PHE A 196 -17.25 9.78 -4.96
CA PHE A 196 -17.05 8.81 -3.88
C PHE A 196 -18.38 8.21 -3.47
N ASP A 197 -18.35 6.98 -2.95
CA ASP A 197 -19.48 6.38 -2.24
C ASP A 197 -19.17 6.30 -0.75
N ALA A 198 -20.17 6.56 0.07
CA ALA A 198 -20.05 6.60 1.52
C ALA A 198 -21.35 6.15 2.17
N GLN A 199 -21.29 5.04 2.89
CA GLN A 199 -22.44 4.39 3.53
C GLN A 199 -22.20 4.30 5.04
N GLY A 200 -23.23 4.59 5.83
CA GLY A 200 -23.20 4.36 7.28
C GLY A 200 -23.45 2.87 7.56
N VAL A 201 -22.67 2.29 8.46
CA VAL A 201 -22.74 0.87 8.81
C VAL A 201 -22.86 0.73 10.33
N LEU A 202 -23.85 -0.03 10.79
CA LEU A 202 -24.06 -0.34 12.21
C LEU A 202 -23.55 -1.74 12.51
N ALA A 203 -22.90 -1.92 13.66
CA ALA A 203 -22.43 -3.22 14.08
C ALA A 203 -23.61 -4.20 14.24
N GLY A 204 -23.42 -5.45 13.80
CA GLY A 204 -24.45 -6.50 13.84
C GLY A 204 -25.57 -6.38 12.80
N SER A 205 -25.49 -5.41 11.87
CA SER A 205 -26.46 -5.32 10.77
C SER A 205 -26.09 -6.22 9.59
N LYS A 206 -27.08 -6.55 8.74
CA LYS A 206 -26.84 -7.23 7.46
C LYS A 206 -25.85 -6.48 6.57
N ASP A 207 -25.90 -5.15 6.58
CA ASP A 207 -24.97 -4.30 5.82
C ASP A 207 -23.53 -4.43 6.34
N ALA A 208 -23.34 -4.57 7.65
CA ALA A 208 -22.02 -4.80 8.23
C ALA A 208 -21.39 -6.10 7.71
N ASN A 209 -22.19 -7.18 7.67
CA ASN A 209 -21.74 -8.47 7.14
C ASN A 209 -21.43 -8.39 5.64
N LYS A 210 -22.25 -7.67 4.87
CA LYS A 210 -21.98 -7.42 3.44
C LYS A 210 -20.67 -6.64 3.24
N CYS A 211 -20.43 -5.58 4.01
CA CYS A 211 -19.19 -4.82 3.98
C CYS A 211 -17.97 -5.66 4.35
N ILE A 212 -18.07 -6.51 5.38
CA ILE A 212 -17.01 -7.44 5.77
C ILE A 212 -16.74 -8.42 4.63
N GLY A 213 -17.78 -9.06 4.09
CA GLY A 213 -17.66 -9.96 2.95
C GLY A 213 -16.93 -9.31 1.78
N TYR A 214 -17.32 -8.07 1.46
CA TYR A 214 -16.69 -7.29 0.40
C TYR A 214 -15.21 -6.99 0.67
N LEU A 215 -14.83 -6.62 1.90
CA LEU A 215 -13.41 -6.40 2.26
C LEU A 215 -12.60 -7.71 2.28
N THR A 216 -13.20 -8.79 2.77
CA THR A 216 -12.53 -10.10 2.84
C THR A 216 -12.33 -10.74 1.48
N LYS A 217 -13.18 -10.44 0.48
CA LYS A 217 -12.99 -10.79 -0.93
C LYS A 217 -11.59 -10.37 -1.43
N TYR A 218 -11.02 -9.30 -0.88
CA TYR A 218 -9.73 -8.74 -1.29
C TYR A 218 -8.53 -9.26 -0.52
N LEU A 219 -8.74 -10.09 0.49
CA LEU A 219 -7.65 -10.77 1.18
C LEU A 219 -7.02 -11.86 0.31
N THR A 220 -7.80 -12.48 -0.57
CA THR A 220 -7.40 -13.68 -1.32
C THR A 220 -7.19 -13.47 -2.82
N LYS A 221 -7.70 -12.39 -3.41
CA LYS A 221 -7.49 -12.08 -4.84
C LYS A 221 -6.11 -11.47 -5.08
N GLN A 222 -5.48 -11.71 -6.23
CA GLN A 222 -4.36 -10.89 -6.72
C GLN A 222 -4.89 -9.67 -7.51
N VAL A 223 -4.08 -8.60 -7.64
CA VAL A 223 -4.49 -7.40 -8.42
C VAL A 223 -4.70 -7.81 -9.88
N ALA A 224 -3.86 -8.72 -10.38
CA ALA A 224 -3.95 -9.35 -11.69
C ALA A 224 -5.29 -10.06 -11.96
N ASP A 225 -5.92 -10.63 -10.92
CA ASP A 225 -7.12 -11.46 -11.07
C ASP A 225 -8.42 -10.63 -11.06
N CYS A 226 -8.31 -9.31 -10.88
CA CYS A 226 -9.49 -8.46 -10.73
C CYS A 226 -10.21 -8.23 -12.06
N HIS A 227 -9.45 -8.08 -13.16
CA HIS A 227 -9.98 -7.84 -14.50
C HIS A 227 -9.12 -8.56 -15.54
N VAL A 228 -9.40 -9.84 -15.77
CA VAL A 228 -8.81 -10.59 -16.89
C VAL A 228 -9.41 -10.04 -18.19
N PRO A 229 -8.61 -9.58 -19.15
CA PRO A 229 -9.12 -9.07 -20.42
C PRO A 229 -9.85 -10.16 -21.22
N GLU A 230 -11.12 -9.94 -21.55
CA GLU A 230 -11.94 -10.85 -22.34
C GLU A 230 -11.92 -10.45 -23.83
N THR A 231 -11.83 -9.15 -24.13
CA THR A 231 -11.82 -8.61 -25.51
C THR A 231 -10.45 -8.08 -25.94
N ASP A 232 -10.24 -7.93 -27.25
CA ASP A 232 -9.02 -7.31 -27.80
C ASP A 232 -8.88 -5.84 -27.37
N ALA A 233 -10.00 -5.13 -27.25
CA ALA A 233 -10.00 -3.76 -26.75
C ALA A 233 -9.50 -3.67 -25.30
N GLN A 234 -9.91 -4.61 -24.44
CA GLN A 234 -9.44 -4.70 -23.05
C GLN A 234 -7.94 -5.08 -22.98
N ARG A 235 -7.48 -6.01 -23.83
CA ARG A 235 -6.06 -6.35 -23.94
C ARG A 235 -5.24 -5.15 -24.38
N ALA A 236 -5.64 -4.48 -25.45
CA ALA A 236 -4.97 -3.28 -25.96
C ALA A 236 -4.95 -2.14 -24.93
N HIS A 237 -6.02 -1.97 -24.14
CA HIS A 237 -6.06 -0.99 -23.05
C HIS A 237 -5.03 -1.32 -21.96
N ALA A 238 -4.97 -2.58 -21.53
CA ALA A 238 -4.01 -3.05 -20.55
C ALA A 238 -2.56 -2.90 -21.06
N ASP A 239 -2.30 -3.24 -22.33
CA ASP A 239 -0.98 -3.12 -22.96
C ASP A 239 -0.53 -1.66 -23.04
N ARG A 240 -1.44 -0.72 -23.38
CA ARG A 240 -1.11 0.72 -23.38
C ARG A 240 -0.78 1.24 -21.98
N LEU A 241 -1.50 0.79 -20.95
CA LEU A 241 -1.15 1.14 -19.57
C LEU A 241 0.18 0.53 -19.16
N ALA A 242 0.43 -0.74 -19.52
CA ALA A 242 1.70 -1.41 -19.25
C ALA A 242 2.88 -0.71 -19.94
N GLU A 243 2.70 -0.23 -21.17
CA GLU A 243 3.72 0.53 -21.90
C GLU A 243 3.99 1.90 -21.26
N ALA A 244 2.95 2.62 -20.81
CA ALA A 244 3.15 3.85 -20.05
C ALA A 244 3.90 3.58 -18.73
N LEU A 245 3.48 2.56 -17.98
CA LEU A 245 4.14 2.13 -16.76
C LEU A 245 5.58 1.68 -16.97
N ARG A 246 5.90 1.10 -18.14
CA ARG A 246 7.23 0.56 -18.44
C ARG A 246 8.33 1.61 -18.25
N TYR A 247 8.08 2.84 -18.69
CA TYR A 247 9.06 3.92 -18.66
C TYR A 247 8.83 4.95 -17.56
N GLU A 248 7.68 4.95 -16.91
CA GLU A 248 7.36 5.89 -15.83
C GLU A 248 8.20 5.59 -14.56
N PRO A 249 9.08 6.49 -14.07
CA PRO A 249 9.87 6.23 -12.86
C PRO A 249 9.00 5.92 -11.64
N CYS A 250 9.23 4.77 -10.98
CA CYS A 250 8.40 4.34 -9.85
C CYS A 250 8.98 4.68 -8.46
N SER A 251 10.27 5.04 -8.39
CA SER A 251 11.00 5.32 -7.14
C SER A 251 12.30 6.06 -7.44
N PRO A 252 12.96 6.68 -6.43
CA PRO A 252 14.30 7.28 -6.60
C PRO A 252 15.36 6.34 -7.17
N THR A 253 15.22 5.04 -6.91
CA THR A 253 16.14 3.98 -7.34
C THR A 253 15.77 3.35 -8.69
N CYS A 254 14.75 3.87 -9.37
CA CYS A 254 14.21 3.27 -10.60
C CYS A 254 15.17 3.45 -11.78
N ALA A 255 15.45 2.36 -12.52
CA ALA A 255 16.32 2.39 -13.70
C ALA A 255 15.84 3.37 -14.80
N ASN A 256 14.55 3.72 -14.81
CA ASN A 256 13.99 4.64 -15.80
C ASN A 256 14.55 6.06 -15.71
N TRP A 257 15.16 6.47 -14.58
CA TRP A 257 15.86 7.76 -14.50
C TRP A 257 16.96 7.91 -15.57
N LEU A 258 17.60 6.80 -15.94
CA LEU A 258 18.62 6.80 -17.00
C LEU A 258 18.04 7.22 -18.36
N ARG A 259 16.74 7.02 -18.61
CA ARG A 259 16.07 7.50 -19.83
C ARG A 259 16.10 9.02 -19.96
N TYR A 260 16.12 9.70 -18.82
CA TYR A 260 16.05 11.15 -18.68
C TYR A 260 17.42 11.76 -18.36
N GLY A 261 18.50 10.97 -18.45
CA GLY A 261 19.86 11.42 -18.18
C GLY A 261 20.19 11.66 -16.72
N ILE A 262 19.45 10.99 -15.82
CA ILE A 262 19.66 11.07 -14.38
C ILE A 262 20.06 9.69 -13.87
N GLN A 263 21.13 9.64 -13.08
CA GLN A 263 21.50 8.41 -12.40
C GLN A 263 20.52 8.14 -11.26
N PRO A 264 19.92 6.94 -11.18
CA PRO A 264 19.05 6.60 -10.06
C PRO A 264 19.82 6.60 -8.75
N LYS A 265 19.12 6.88 -7.64
CA LYS A 265 19.71 6.78 -6.32
C LYS A 265 20.32 5.40 -6.10
N ASN A 266 21.56 5.35 -5.61
CA ASN A 266 22.34 4.12 -5.45
C ASN A 266 22.46 3.34 -6.78
N ALA A 267 22.87 4.03 -7.85
CA ALA A 267 23.13 3.45 -9.15
C ALA A 267 24.16 2.31 -9.05
N ARG A 268 24.00 1.31 -9.92
CA ARG A 268 24.84 0.11 -10.00
C ARG A 268 24.87 -0.37 -11.46
N PRO A 269 25.83 -1.21 -11.87
CA PRO A 269 25.86 -1.73 -13.23
C PRO A 269 24.60 -2.52 -13.61
N GLY A 270 24.27 -2.52 -14.90
CA GLY A 270 23.20 -3.34 -15.48
C GLY A 270 21.77 -2.79 -15.32
N LEU A 271 21.59 -1.52 -14.96
CA LEU A 271 20.29 -0.86 -15.00
C LEU A 271 19.96 -0.44 -16.43
N VAL A 272 18.74 -0.73 -16.87
CA VAL A 272 18.28 -0.46 -18.24
C VAL A 272 16.89 0.19 -18.17
N PRO A 273 16.69 1.36 -18.82
CA PRO A 273 15.37 1.95 -19.00
C PRO A 273 14.34 0.97 -19.58
N GLY A 274 13.16 0.92 -18.98
CA GLY A 274 12.07 0.03 -19.38
C GLY A 274 12.20 -1.42 -18.87
N ALA A 275 13.22 -1.72 -18.08
CA ALA A 275 13.47 -3.05 -17.48
C ALA A 275 13.60 -2.98 -15.95
N CYS A 276 13.03 -1.95 -15.31
CA CYS A 276 13.00 -1.86 -13.86
C CYS A 276 12.22 -3.03 -13.25
N LYS A 277 12.83 -3.73 -12.27
CA LYS A 277 12.23 -4.88 -11.57
C LYS A 277 11.24 -4.50 -10.47
N GLY A 278 10.95 -3.21 -10.32
CA GLY A 278 10.01 -2.69 -9.32
C GLY A 278 8.61 -3.24 -9.51
N LYS A 279 7.86 -3.44 -8.41
CA LYS A 279 6.50 -3.98 -8.47
C LYS A 279 5.56 -3.16 -9.36
N ALA A 280 5.69 -1.84 -9.37
CA ALA A 280 4.86 -0.97 -10.20
C ALA A 280 4.90 -1.31 -11.70
N HIS A 281 6.03 -1.84 -12.19
CA HIS A 281 6.22 -2.16 -13.60
C HIS A 281 5.72 -3.56 -13.99
N ARG A 282 5.26 -4.35 -13.03
CA ARG A 282 4.68 -5.67 -13.34
C ARG A 282 3.22 -5.48 -13.77
N PRO A 283 2.80 -6.05 -14.93
CA PRO A 283 1.42 -5.91 -15.40
C PRO A 283 0.38 -6.29 -14.35
N GLU A 284 0.66 -7.35 -13.59
CA GLU A 284 -0.17 -7.87 -12.48
C GLU A 284 -0.44 -6.86 -11.34
N HIS A 285 0.30 -5.75 -11.29
CA HIS A 285 0.15 -4.73 -10.26
C HIS A 285 -0.47 -3.43 -10.79
N CYS A 286 -0.61 -3.26 -12.11
CA CYS A 286 -1.20 -2.07 -12.72
C CYS A 286 -0.66 -0.75 -12.11
N GLY A 287 0.65 -0.66 -11.87
CA GLY A 287 1.29 0.50 -11.24
C GLY A 287 1.28 0.55 -9.71
N TYR A 288 0.39 -0.19 -9.04
CA TYR A 288 0.28 -0.16 -7.58
C TYR A 288 1.31 -1.07 -6.89
N ALA A 289 2.45 -0.49 -6.49
CA ALA A 289 3.51 -1.20 -5.77
C ALA A 289 3.24 -1.41 -4.25
N GLY A 290 2.16 -0.83 -3.73
CA GLY A 290 1.82 -0.83 -2.31
C GLY A 290 1.23 -2.15 -1.80
N ARG A 291 0.80 -2.15 -0.52
CA ARG A 291 0.08 -3.29 0.07
C ARG A 291 -1.39 -3.18 -0.27
N ARG A 292 -1.99 -4.23 -0.84
CA ARG A 292 -3.44 -4.24 -1.13
C ARG A 292 -4.31 -4.03 0.10
N VAL A 293 -3.93 -4.69 1.20
CA VAL A 293 -4.68 -4.64 2.45
C VAL A 293 -4.05 -3.58 3.34
N LEU A 294 -4.80 -2.51 3.56
CA LEU A 294 -4.37 -1.35 4.33
C LEU A 294 -5.11 -1.33 5.65
N VAL A 295 -4.39 -1.64 6.73
CA VAL A 295 -4.98 -1.70 8.08
C VAL A 295 -4.32 -0.66 8.95
N SER A 296 -5.13 0.08 9.71
CA SER A 296 -4.62 0.94 10.76
C SER A 296 -3.83 0.09 11.78
N ARG A 297 -2.57 0.44 12.06
CA ARG A 297 -1.77 -0.22 13.12
C ARG A 297 -2.38 -0.09 14.52
N LYS A 298 -3.43 0.72 14.65
CA LYS A 298 -4.16 1.00 15.88
C LYS A 298 -5.37 0.07 16.05
N TRP A 299 -5.63 -0.87 15.14
CA TRP A 299 -6.82 -1.75 15.18
C TRP A 299 -6.91 -2.59 16.45
N SER A 300 -5.86 -3.36 16.76
CA SER A 300 -5.75 -4.14 18.01
C SER A 300 -5.14 -3.35 19.16
N GLY A 301 -4.48 -2.23 18.86
CA GLY A 301 -3.57 -1.55 19.80
C GLY A 301 -2.28 -2.34 20.06
N LYS A 302 -2.06 -3.45 19.35
CA LYS A 302 -0.92 -4.35 19.48
C LYS A 302 0.04 -4.20 18.29
N THR A 303 1.34 -4.24 18.58
CA THR A 303 2.40 -4.33 17.58
C THR A 303 2.46 -5.74 16.96
N LEU A 304 3.26 -5.92 15.91
CA LEU A 304 3.54 -7.27 15.39
C LEU A 304 4.27 -8.14 16.42
N ALA A 305 5.09 -7.54 17.29
CA ALA A 305 5.76 -8.23 18.38
C ALA A 305 4.74 -8.72 19.41
N ASP A 306 3.80 -7.86 19.81
CA ASP A 306 2.71 -8.23 20.72
C ASP A 306 1.87 -9.37 20.14
N HIS A 307 1.51 -9.30 18.86
CA HIS A 307 0.78 -10.40 18.20
C HIS A 307 1.60 -11.69 18.08
N ARG A 308 2.94 -11.62 17.96
CA ARG A 308 3.81 -12.81 18.02
C ARG A 308 3.86 -13.35 19.44
N ALA A 309 3.93 -12.50 20.45
CA ALA A 309 3.92 -12.87 21.86
C ALA A 309 2.59 -13.53 22.24
N ASP A 310 1.44 -12.95 21.84
CA ASP A 310 0.11 -13.55 22.03
C ASP A 310 0.03 -14.95 21.41
N ARG A 311 0.45 -15.10 20.15
CA ARG A 311 0.44 -16.41 19.47
C ARG A 311 1.37 -17.40 20.17
N LYS A 312 2.53 -16.95 20.66
CA LYS A 312 3.46 -17.79 21.41
C LYS A 312 2.83 -18.23 22.73
N ALA A 313 2.27 -17.30 23.50
CA ALA A 313 1.60 -17.59 24.77
C ALA A 313 0.46 -18.59 24.58
N TRP A 314 -0.41 -18.34 23.59
CA TRP A 314 -1.49 -19.26 23.24
C TRP A 314 -0.99 -20.65 22.84
N LEU A 315 0.09 -20.75 22.04
CA LEU A 315 0.68 -22.04 21.68
C LEU A 315 1.27 -22.77 22.88
N VAL A 316 1.99 -22.05 23.74
CA VAL A 316 2.59 -22.59 24.97
C VAL A 316 1.50 -23.16 25.88
N GLU A 317 0.44 -22.40 26.11
CA GLU A 317 -0.72 -22.82 26.90
C GLU A 317 -1.46 -24.01 26.25
N THR A 318 -1.81 -23.89 24.97
CA THR A 318 -2.59 -24.92 24.23
C THR A 318 -1.87 -26.26 24.15
N LEU A 319 -0.54 -26.22 24.09
CA LEU A 319 0.30 -27.42 24.00
C LEU A 319 0.84 -27.87 25.36
N GLY A 320 0.55 -27.15 26.46
CA GLY A 320 1.05 -27.47 27.80
C GLY A 320 2.58 -27.41 27.90
N LEU A 321 3.22 -26.50 27.15
CA LEU A 321 4.67 -26.34 27.15
C LEU A 321 5.09 -25.49 28.35
N GLU A 322 6.20 -25.85 28.98
CA GLU A 322 6.84 -24.97 29.95
C GLU A 322 7.66 -23.91 29.20
N PRO A 323 7.44 -22.60 29.46
CA PRO A 323 8.30 -21.58 28.89
C PRO A 323 9.74 -21.77 29.41
N PRO A 324 10.76 -21.74 28.54
CA PRO A 324 12.13 -21.91 28.98
C PRO A 324 12.52 -20.78 29.93
N ASP A 325 13.09 -21.11 31.09
CA ASP A 325 13.64 -20.15 32.03
C ASP A 325 14.91 -19.52 31.44
N PRO A 326 14.91 -18.21 31.12
CA PRO A 326 16.08 -17.55 30.53
C PRO A 326 17.27 -17.46 31.50
N ALA A 327 17.07 -17.60 32.82
CA ALA A 327 18.16 -17.65 33.78
C ALA A 327 18.87 -19.02 33.83
N ARG A 328 18.25 -20.06 33.26
CA ARG A 328 18.74 -21.43 33.29
C ARG A 328 19.70 -21.77 32.14
N TYR A 329 19.71 -20.99 31.07
CA TYR A 329 20.46 -21.28 29.84
C TYR A 329 21.25 -20.07 29.35
N THR A 330 22.50 -20.32 28.96
CA THR A 330 23.31 -19.38 28.16
C THR A 330 23.35 -19.84 26.71
N TRP A 331 23.30 -18.91 25.77
CA TRP A 331 23.29 -19.20 24.34
C TRP A 331 24.60 -18.72 23.71
N ALA A 332 25.26 -19.58 22.95
CA ALA A 332 26.45 -19.26 22.16
C ALA A 332 26.25 -19.69 20.71
N GLN A 333 26.96 -19.04 19.78
CA GLN A 333 26.92 -19.44 18.38
C GLN A 333 27.76 -20.72 18.18
N VAL A 334 27.11 -21.78 17.71
CA VAL A 334 27.79 -23.05 17.38
C VAL A 334 28.66 -22.87 16.12
N THR A 335 29.91 -23.28 16.22
CA THR A 335 30.94 -23.27 15.18
C THR A 335 31.19 -24.68 14.65
N PRO A 336 31.76 -24.85 13.43
CA PRO A 336 32.03 -26.18 12.87
C PRO A 336 32.92 -27.10 13.72
N GLY A 337 33.68 -26.54 14.68
CA GLY A 337 34.54 -27.32 15.58
C GLY A 337 33.84 -27.81 16.85
N ASP A 338 32.61 -27.37 17.11
CA ASP A 338 31.88 -27.76 18.32
C ASP A 338 31.30 -29.18 18.20
N PRO A 339 31.28 -29.99 19.28
CA PRO A 339 30.77 -31.36 19.25
C PRO A 339 29.30 -31.50 18.85
N ASP A 340 28.51 -30.44 19.06
CA ASP A 340 27.09 -30.34 18.74
C ASP A 340 26.83 -29.62 17.40
N TYR A 341 27.88 -29.35 16.62
CA TYR A 341 27.73 -28.79 15.28
C TYR A 341 26.97 -29.75 14.36
N LEU A 342 25.82 -29.26 13.88
CA LEU A 342 25.04 -29.93 12.84
C LEU A 342 25.23 -29.20 11.50
N PRO A 343 25.65 -29.93 10.43
CA PRO A 343 25.69 -29.38 9.08
C PRO A 343 24.34 -28.78 8.65
N PRO A 344 24.32 -27.80 7.72
CA PRO A 344 23.09 -27.13 7.29
C PRO A 344 21.97 -28.08 6.88
N GLU A 345 22.30 -29.15 6.15
CA GLU A 345 21.34 -30.14 5.65
C GLU A 345 20.64 -30.90 6.80
N GLN A 346 21.41 -31.32 7.81
CA GLN A 346 20.86 -32.01 8.99
C GLN A 346 20.01 -31.05 9.84
N ARG A 347 20.45 -29.80 10.03
CA ARG A 347 19.64 -28.77 10.72
C ARG A 347 18.31 -28.53 10.02
N LEU A 348 18.30 -28.51 8.68
CA LEU A 348 17.07 -28.39 7.91
C LEU A 348 16.12 -29.57 8.16
N LEU A 349 16.63 -30.80 8.21
CA LEU A 349 15.82 -31.99 8.53
C LEU A 349 15.23 -31.90 9.95
N HIS A 350 16.00 -31.46 10.95
CA HIS A 350 15.49 -31.23 12.30
C HIS A 350 14.38 -30.16 12.32
N ILE A 351 14.57 -29.03 11.63
CA ILE A 351 13.55 -27.97 11.52
C ILE A 351 12.26 -28.50 10.87
N VAL A 352 12.37 -29.35 9.85
CA VAL A 352 11.21 -29.98 9.20
C VAL A 352 10.51 -30.95 10.14
N ALA A 353 11.27 -31.81 10.84
CA ALA A 353 10.74 -32.74 11.82
C ALA A 353 10.01 -32.01 12.95
N ASP A 354 10.62 -30.95 13.50
CA ASP A 354 10.02 -30.10 14.53
C ASP A 354 8.70 -29.50 14.04
N ARG A 355 8.70 -28.90 12.84
CA ARG A 355 7.48 -28.35 12.24
C ARG A 355 6.38 -29.39 12.06
N ALA A 356 6.73 -30.61 11.64
CA ALA A 356 5.77 -31.70 11.50
C ALA A 356 5.19 -32.10 12.86
N ARG A 357 6.03 -32.26 13.89
CA ARG A 357 5.60 -32.56 15.26
C ARG A 357 4.68 -31.48 15.82
N TRP A 358 5.06 -30.20 15.70
CA TRP A 358 4.25 -29.08 16.17
C TRP A 358 2.91 -28.96 15.43
N LYS A 359 2.90 -29.20 14.11
CA LYS A 359 1.66 -29.22 13.32
C LYS A 359 0.73 -30.33 13.77
N ALA A 360 1.25 -31.54 14.00
CA ALA A 360 0.46 -32.66 14.50
C ALA A 360 -0.13 -32.38 15.90
N ALA A 361 0.70 -31.87 16.82
CA ALA A 361 0.26 -31.49 18.17
C ALA A 361 -0.85 -30.42 18.15
N LEU A 362 -0.72 -29.42 17.26
CA LEU A 362 -1.73 -28.38 17.10
C LEU A 362 -3.04 -28.91 16.49
N THR A 363 -2.95 -29.81 15.50
CA THR A 363 -4.13 -30.49 14.93
C THR A 363 -4.88 -31.27 16.01
N GLU A 364 -4.16 -32.02 16.84
CA GLU A 364 -4.76 -32.79 17.93
C GLU A 364 -5.37 -31.88 19.02
N ALA A 365 -4.69 -30.80 19.40
CA ALA A 365 -5.23 -29.81 20.34
C ALA A 365 -6.54 -29.19 19.82
N ARG A 366 -6.60 -28.84 18.53
CA ARG A 366 -7.82 -28.33 17.89
C ARG A 366 -8.93 -29.36 17.86
N ARG A 367 -8.61 -30.63 17.59
CA ARG A 367 -9.57 -31.74 17.62
C ARG A 367 -10.19 -31.90 19.01
N ARG A 368 -9.39 -31.82 20.07
CA ARG A 368 -9.83 -31.89 21.47
C ARG A 368 -10.71 -30.71 21.89
N ALA A 369 -10.42 -29.51 21.38
CA ALA A 369 -11.17 -28.29 21.72
C ALA A 369 -12.58 -28.24 21.10
N GLY A 370 -12.89 -29.07 20.09
CA GLY A 370 -14.16 -29.06 19.38
C GLY A 370 -14.37 -27.85 18.45
N PRO A 371 -15.54 -27.72 17.79
CA PRO A 371 -15.85 -26.57 16.94
C PRO A 371 -15.92 -25.27 17.76
N LEU A 372 -15.36 -24.18 17.22
CA LEU A 372 -15.53 -22.83 17.78
C LEU A 372 -17.01 -22.42 17.68
N THR A 373 -17.78 -22.60 18.76
CA THR A 373 -19.19 -22.21 18.84
C THR A 373 -19.42 -20.74 19.21
N VAL A 374 -18.35 -19.97 19.39
CA VAL A 374 -18.44 -18.55 19.78
C VAL A 374 -17.91 -17.67 18.66
N GLU A 375 -18.77 -16.85 18.07
CA GLU A 375 -18.33 -15.67 17.32
C GLU A 375 -17.61 -14.73 18.29
N LEU A 376 -16.28 -14.84 18.33
CA LEU A 376 -15.46 -13.93 19.11
C LEU A 376 -15.37 -12.59 18.36
N SER A 377 -16.15 -11.63 18.84
CA SER A 377 -16.01 -10.22 18.45
C SER A 377 -14.61 -9.73 18.85
N ALA A 378 -13.85 -9.21 17.89
CA ALA A 378 -12.55 -8.58 18.12
C ALA A 378 -12.59 -7.36 19.07
N ALA A 379 -13.77 -6.97 19.56
CA ALA A 379 -13.98 -5.87 20.50
C ALA A 379 -14.20 -6.33 21.95
N ASP A 380 -14.43 -7.60 22.23
CA ASP A 380 -14.73 -8.07 23.58
C ASP A 380 -13.47 -8.31 24.40
N ARG A 381 -13.04 -7.27 25.12
CA ARG A 381 -12.06 -7.37 26.22
C ARG A 381 -12.72 -7.89 27.50
N ARG A 382 -13.41 -9.02 27.44
CA ARG A 382 -13.91 -9.73 28.62
C ARG A 382 -13.44 -11.18 28.59
N ALA A 383 -12.13 -11.34 28.69
CA ALA A 383 -11.45 -12.53 29.18
C ALA A 383 -9.99 -12.12 29.40
N ALA A 384 -9.75 -11.45 30.53
CA ALA A 384 -8.46 -11.32 31.18
C ALA A 384 -8.75 -11.35 32.68
#